data_AF-A0A9K3LT34-F1
#
_entry.id   AF-A0A9K3LT34-F1
#
_cell.length_a   1.000
_cell.length_b   1.000
_cell.length_c   1.000
_cell.angle_alpha   90.00
_cell.angle_beta   90.00
_cell.angle_gamma   90.00
#
_symmetry.space_group_name_H-M   'P 1'
#
loop_
_entity.id
_entity.type
_entity.pdbx_description
1 polymer ?
#
loop_
_entity_poly.entity_id
_entity_poly.type
_entity_poly.pdbx_seq_one_letter_code
_entity_poly.pdbx_strand_id
1 'polypeptide(L)'
;MVHVQRILLVCSTGTIIWSWIVSFVVVPVRADRNDEHPINDDVLIAPSSAERRRRLTDDIISSQKRQQSEHDLSLLDKVHEEHLSPFTISESIVTLGPTVFPKPTHIFENESDIVTYIQPIHGNHRPESDAIFLFAAEYALQNYLVFLTTLRDTGYDGDVVMAISAMDWAKDDVKEYLQNDPHVIIYIVQYECYNAEGEAVESAKGGIRVCKQDHLFGRRKSGDGTIVEPLPDPRHLRTLQNSRYELYWIWSEKYHAYSWIMLIDARDTFFQRNPFDWVPRRQKHFDDAGGILLFFGENVDATRLGKSAHNRDWLTKAYGLHVAEALIDKPTICSGSTMGEQVAIEMYLRAMVMESDETRTVKMGADQGFHNRLYYSNKLANAKAIQKIIVQDQGYGIVNNLGALRTKPLDQWGNGKLLDIERATIDGVETNPDNVVKNMIVRNWDGRVSPVVHQFDRHTEFSNLYFKKKWREIRQRWDASKKLQAEKR
;
A
#
# COMPACT_ATOMS: atom_id res chain seq x y z
N MET A 1 16.28 48.98 -1.47
CA MET A 1 17.65 48.70 -0.96
C MET A 1 18.44 48.01 -2.07
N VAL A 2 19.71 48.37 -2.28
CA VAL A 2 20.58 47.73 -3.26
C VAL A 2 21.43 46.69 -2.53
N HIS A 3 21.30 45.42 -2.91
CA HIS A 3 22.17 44.35 -2.43
C HIS A 3 23.12 43.95 -3.57
N VAL A 4 24.43 44.06 -3.30
CA VAL A 4 25.48 43.64 -4.24
C VAL A 4 26.13 42.38 -3.66
N GLN A 5 26.09 41.29 -4.42
CA GLN A 5 26.79 40.04 -4.09
C GLN A 5 27.92 39.79 -5.09
N ARG A 6 29.09 39.41 -4.58
CA ARG A 6 30.21 38.91 -5.38
C ARG A 6 30.15 37.40 -5.46
N ILE A 7 30.22 36.86 -6.67
CA ILE A 7 30.32 35.42 -6.89
C ILE A 7 31.63 35.16 -7.64
N LEU A 8 32.40 34.21 -7.12
CA LEU A 8 33.64 33.71 -7.73
C LEU A 8 33.29 32.49 -8.58
N LEU A 9 33.51 32.57 -9.89
CA LEU A 9 33.37 31.42 -10.79
C LEU A 9 34.76 30.97 -11.23
N VAL A 10 35.08 29.71 -10.95
CA VAL A 10 36.33 29.07 -11.35
C VAL A 10 36.03 28.16 -12.54
N CYS A 11 36.54 28.51 -13.72
CA CYS A 11 36.46 27.67 -14.91
C CYS A 11 37.55 26.59 -14.91
N SER A 12 37.29 25.47 -15.59
CA SER A 12 38.17 24.29 -15.69
C SER A 12 39.54 24.54 -16.33
N THR A 13 39.77 25.74 -16.87
CA THR A 13 41.06 26.17 -17.45
C THR A 13 41.89 27.07 -16.51
N GLY A 14 41.50 27.21 -15.24
CA GLY A 14 42.27 27.95 -14.23
C GLY A 14 42.18 29.48 -14.35
N THR A 15 41.28 30.01 -15.18
CA THR A 15 41.02 31.45 -15.26
C THR A 15 39.94 31.85 -14.26
N ILE A 16 40.25 32.82 -13.40
CA ILE A 16 39.31 33.37 -12.41
C ILE A 16 38.62 34.59 -13.01
N ILE A 17 37.28 34.55 -13.10
CA ILE A 17 36.46 35.67 -13.57
C ILE A 17 35.56 36.12 -12.42
N TRP A 18 35.62 37.42 -12.11
CA TRP A 18 34.73 38.05 -11.14
C TRP A 18 33.52 38.61 -11.86
N SER A 19 32.31 38.18 -11.47
CA SER A 19 31.06 38.73 -11.97
C SER A 19 30.28 39.40 -10.84
N TRP A 20 29.66 40.54 -11.17
CA TRP A 20 28.82 41.30 -10.26
C TRP A 20 27.36 41.12 -10.64
N ILE A 21 26.55 40.62 -9.72
CA ILE A 21 25.10 40.56 -9.89
C ILE A 21 24.50 41.67 -9.03
N VAL A 22 23.79 42.59 -9.69
CA VAL A 22 23.04 43.67 -9.03
C VAL A 22 21.56 43.33 -9.13
N SER A 23 20.94 43.01 -7.99
CA SER A 23 19.51 42.72 -7.91
C SER A 23 18.76 43.94 -7.40
N PHE A 24 17.73 44.37 -8.13
CA PHE A 24 16.83 45.44 -7.73
C PHE A 24 15.60 44.86 -7.03
N VAL A 25 15.38 45.24 -5.77
CA VAL A 25 14.12 44.99 -5.07
C VAL A 25 13.20 46.17 -5.34
N VAL A 26 12.19 45.96 -6.19
CA VAL A 26 11.10 46.92 -6.40
C VAL A 26 10.11 46.76 -5.25
N VAL A 27 10.05 47.76 -4.38
CA VAL A 27 9.01 47.85 -3.34
C VAL A 27 7.81 48.56 -3.97
N PRO A 28 6.61 47.97 -4.00
CA PRO A 28 5.44 48.67 -4.50
C PRO A 28 5.04 49.77 -3.51
N VAL A 29 5.01 51.01 -3.99
CA VAL A 29 4.42 52.16 -3.30
C VAL A 29 2.91 52.02 -3.41
N ARG A 30 2.24 51.84 -2.27
CA ARG A 30 0.78 51.85 -2.17
C ARG A 30 0.30 53.29 -2.31
N ALA A 31 -0.55 53.57 -3.29
CA ALA A 31 -1.25 54.83 -3.43
C ALA A 31 -2.38 54.91 -2.39
N ASP A 32 -2.37 55.98 -1.58
CA ASP A 32 -3.48 56.33 -0.70
C ASP A 32 -4.72 56.65 -1.54
N ARG A 33 -5.79 55.88 -1.31
CA ARG A 33 -7.16 56.28 -1.65
C ARG A 33 -7.88 56.62 -0.36
N ASN A 34 -8.36 57.86 -0.31
CA ASN A 34 -9.42 58.29 0.58
C ASN A 34 -10.67 57.49 0.24
N ASP A 35 -11.16 56.68 1.17
CA ASP A 35 -12.54 56.19 1.19
C ASP A 35 -13.08 56.38 2.61
N GLU A 36 -14.12 57.21 2.70
CA GLU A 36 -14.96 57.40 3.85
C GLU A 36 -15.70 56.09 4.16
N HIS A 37 -15.50 55.53 5.34
CA HIS A 37 -16.31 54.41 5.83
C HIS A 37 -17.33 54.90 6.88
N PRO A 38 -18.59 54.45 6.78
CA PRO A 38 -19.59 54.68 7.80
C PRO A 38 -19.29 53.82 9.02
N ILE A 39 -19.49 54.41 10.19
CA ILE A 39 -19.45 53.75 11.49
C ILE A 39 -20.57 52.71 11.51
N ASN A 40 -20.21 51.42 11.47
CA ASN A 40 -21.12 50.32 11.77
C ASN A 40 -20.77 49.83 13.19
N ASP A 41 -21.67 50.10 14.13
CA ASP A 41 -21.64 49.58 15.49
C ASP A 41 -21.98 48.09 15.49
N ASP A 42 -21.06 47.24 15.04
CA ASP A 42 -21.13 45.80 15.26
C ASP A 42 -20.55 45.48 16.64
N VAL A 43 -21.45 45.28 17.60
CA VAL A 43 -21.17 44.73 18.92
C VAL A 43 -20.43 43.41 18.75
N LEU A 44 -19.17 43.36 19.22
CA LEU A 44 -18.38 42.14 19.36
C LEU A 44 -19.08 41.18 20.33
N ILE A 45 -19.93 40.30 19.80
CA ILE A 45 -20.52 39.20 20.57
C ILE A 45 -19.41 38.20 20.87
N ALA A 46 -19.01 38.13 22.14
CA ALA A 46 -18.03 37.15 22.59
C ALA A 46 -18.52 35.73 22.24
N PRO A 47 -17.64 34.85 21.72
CA PRO A 47 -18.02 33.50 21.30
C PRO A 47 -18.71 32.75 22.45
N SER A 48 -19.76 32.02 22.11
CA SER A 48 -20.57 31.30 23.08
C SER A 48 -19.72 30.28 23.85
N SER A 49 -20.16 29.89 25.04
CA SER A 49 -19.44 28.91 25.88
C SER A 49 -19.33 27.53 25.20
N ALA A 50 -20.20 27.22 24.24
CA ALA A 50 -20.14 26.01 23.44
C ALA A 50 -19.03 26.09 22.37
N GLU A 51 -18.89 27.25 21.73
CA GLU A 51 -17.90 27.49 20.68
C GLU A 51 -16.48 27.57 21.23
N ARG A 52 -16.32 28.16 22.43
CA ARG A 52 -15.05 28.09 23.19
C ARG A 52 -14.68 26.67 23.60
N ARG A 53 -15.64 25.85 24.04
CA ARG A 53 -15.41 24.45 24.39
C ARG A 53 -15.04 23.60 23.19
N ARG A 54 -15.64 23.85 22.02
CA ARG A 54 -15.31 23.18 20.76
C ARG A 54 -13.87 23.52 20.34
N ARG A 55 -13.51 24.81 20.31
CA ARG A 55 -12.13 25.24 20.00
C ARG A 55 -11.10 24.65 20.97
N LEU A 56 -11.38 24.65 22.29
CA LEU A 56 -10.49 24.01 23.27
C LEU A 56 -10.32 22.50 23.04
N THR A 57 -11.40 21.81 22.65
CA THR A 57 -11.37 20.37 22.38
C THR A 57 -10.58 20.08 21.10
N ASP A 58 -10.78 20.88 20.06
CA ASP A 58 -10.04 20.79 18.80
C ASP A 58 -8.54 21.09 19.00
N ASP A 59 -8.22 22.10 19.82
CA ASP A 59 -6.84 22.44 20.18
C ASP A 59 -6.17 21.33 21.00
N ILE A 60 -6.87 20.74 21.98
CA ILE A 60 -6.37 19.61 22.78
C ILE A 60 -6.13 18.39 21.87
N ILE A 61 -7.09 18.02 21.02
CA ILE A 61 -6.96 16.90 20.07
C ILE A 61 -5.79 17.16 19.12
N SER A 62 -5.63 18.38 18.61
CA SER A 62 -4.52 18.74 17.73
C SER A 62 -3.17 18.63 18.45
N SER A 63 -3.09 19.06 19.72
CA SER A 63 -1.86 18.99 20.52
C SER A 63 -1.46 17.56 20.87
N GLN A 64 -2.44 16.70 21.19
CA GLN A 64 -2.23 15.27 21.44
C GLN A 64 -1.77 14.55 20.17
N LYS A 65 -2.38 14.85 19.02
CA LYS A 65 -1.94 14.32 17.71
C LYS A 65 -0.52 14.78 17.33
N ARG A 66 -0.14 16.02 17.67
CA ARG A 66 1.23 16.53 17.45
C ARG A 66 2.28 15.80 18.29
N GLN A 67 2.02 15.64 19.59
CA GLN A 67 2.93 14.90 20.48
C GLN A 67 3.07 13.43 20.07
N GLN A 68 1.98 12.82 19.57
CA GLN A 68 1.99 11.46 19.07
C GLN A 68 2.80 11.33 17.76
N SER A 69 2.66 12.27 16.82
CA SER A 69 3.41 12.28 15.55
C SER A 69 4.93 12.42 15.72
N GLU A 70 5.40 13.29 16.62
CA GLU A 70 6.85 13.42 16.92
C GLU A 70 7.38 12.18 17.64
N HIS A 71 6.58 11.62 18.55
CA HIS A 71 6.90 10.36 19.21
C HIS A 71 6.99 9.20 18.21
N ASP A 72 6.09 9.11 17.23
CA ASP A 72 6.04 8.01 16.27
C ASP A 72 7.18 8.06 15.24
N LEU A 73 7.58 9.26 14.80
CA LEU A 73 8.80 9.45 14.01
C LEU A 73 10.04 9.03 14.82
N SER A 74 10.12 9.45 16.09
CA SER A 74 11.21 9.05 16.98
C SER A 74 11.22 7.54 17.24
N LEU A 75 10.06 6.87 17.23
CA LEU A 75 9.95 5.43 17.40
C LEU A 75 10.45 4.69 16.16
N LEU A 76 10.11 5.17 14.96
CA LEU A 76 10.64 4.59 13.72
C LEU A 76 12.15 4.78 13.62
N ASP A 77 12.66 5.95 13.98
CA ASP A 77 14.11 6.20 13.99
C ASP A 77 14.81 5.39 15.09
N LYS A 78 14.23 5.25 16.29
CA LYS A 78 14.76 4.35 17.34
C LYS A 78 14.75 2.89 16.95
N VAL A 79 13.66 2.40 16.36
CA VAL A 79 13.60 1.01 15.85
C VAL A 79 14.66 0.79 14.77
N HIS A 80 14.93 1.80 13.94
CA HIS A 80 15.97 1.73 12.91
C HIS A 80 17.40 1.83 13.48
N GLU A 81 17.60 2.59 14.56
CA GLU A 81 18.92 2.78 15.20
C GLU A 81 19.31 1.66 16.17
N GLU A 82 18.36 1.17 16.98
CA GLU A 82 18.60 0.15 18.00
C GLU A 82 18.65 -1.28 17.42
N HIS A 83 17.98 -1.50 16.29
CA HIS A 83 18.10 -2.72 15.51
C HIS A 83 18.72 -2.37 14.16
N LEU A 84 20.02 -2.66 14.00
CA LEU A 84 20.61 -2.75 12.66
C LEU A 84 19.78 -3.75 11.86
N SER A 85 18.87 -3.21 11.06
CA SER A 85 17.91 -4.01 10.32
C SER A 85 18.70 -5.02 9.47
N PRO A 86 18.45 -6.33 9.61
CA PRO A 86 19.16 -7.35 8.84
C PRO A 86 18.92 -7.19 7.32
N PHE A 87 17.99 -6.31 6.94
CA PHE A 87 17.65 -5.88 5.60
C PHE A 87 18.63 -4.80 5.09
N THR A 88 19.91 -5.14 4.98
CA THR A 88 20.88 -4.26 4.32
C THR A 88 20.94 -4.51 2.83
N ILE A 89 21.21 -3.48 2.04
CA ILE A 89 21.52 -3.59 0.60
C ILE A 89 22.65 -4.60 0.38
N SER A 90 22.64 -5.30 -0.77
CA SER A 90 23.71 -6.21 -1.13
C SER A 90 24.96 -5.43 -1.55
N GLU A 91 26.11 -5.79 -0.98
CA GLU A 91 27.42 -5.26 -1.40
C GLU A 91 27.89 -5.92 -2.70
N SER A 92 27.40 -7.13 -2.98
CA SER A 92 27.81 -7.94 -4.13
C SER A 92 27.11 -7.54 -5.44
N ILE A 93 25.98 -6.83 -5.36
CA ILE A 93 25.23 -6.37 -6.53
C ILE A 93 24.61 -5.00 -6.28
N VAL A 94 24.96 -4.03 -7.13
CA VAL A 94 24.33 -2.72 -7.18
C VAL A 94 23.87 -2.47 -8.60
N THR A 95 22.57 -2.23 -8.78
CA THR A 95 21.97 -1.84 -10.05
C THR A 95 21.23 -0.54 -9.81
N LEU A 96 21.83 0.61 -10.12
CA LEU A 96 21.14 1.89 -9.94
C LEU A 96 20.05 2.07 -11.00
N GLY A 97 18.82 2.31 -10.56
CA GLY A 97 17.70 2.62 -11.45
C GLY A 97 17.70 4.07 -11.93
N PRO A 98 16.78 4.42 -12.85
CA PRO A 98 16.58 5.79 -13.29
C PRO A 98 16.01 6.67 -12.17
N THR A 99 16.12 7.98 -12.33
CA THR A 99 15.52 8.94 -11.40
C THR A 99 13.99 8.97 -11.44
N VAL A 100 13.43 8.58 -12.59
CA VAL A 100 12.00 8.41 -12.85
C VAL A 100 11.85 7.13 -13.66
N PHE A 101 11.15 6.14 -13.13
CA PHE A 101 10.82 4.95 -13.88
C PHE A 101 9.75 5.28 -14.95
N PRO A 102 9.80 4.66 -16.14
CA PRO A 102 8.76 4.83 -17.15
C PRO A 102 7.38 4.43 -16.61
N LYS A 103 6.33 5.13 -17.04
CA LYS A 103 4.95 4.72 -16.72
C LYS A 103 4.65 3.36 -17.36
N PRO A 104 3.68 2.57 -16.86
CA PRO A 104 3.22 1.37 -17.54
C PRO A 104 2.76 1.59 -18.99
N THR A 105 2.46 2.84 -19.38
CA THR A 105 2.11 3.24 -20.75
C THR A 105 3.30 3.35 -21.72
N HIS A 106 4.54 3.24 -21.24
CA HIS A 106 5.75 3.40 -22.07
C HIS A 106 5.88 2.39 -23.24
N ILE A 107 5.15 1.28 -23.17
CA ILE A 107 5.14 0.24 -24.20
C ILE A 107 4.32 0.62 -25.44
N PHE A 108 3.50 1.67 -25.34
CA PHE A 108 2.67 2.13 -26.45
C PHE A 108 3.41 3.18 -27.26
N GLU A 109 3.24 3.13 -28.58
CA GLU A 109 3.65 4.22 -29.47
C GLU A 109 2.83 5.49 -29.17
N ASN A 110 3.50 6.65 -29.17
CA ASN A 110 2.91 7.96 -28.87
C ASN A 110 2.20 8.00 -27.50
N GLU A 111 2.97 7.79 -26.43
CA GLU A 111 2.49 7.76 -25.03
C GLU A 111 1.62 8.97 -24.64
N SER A 112 1.82 10.15 -25.26
CA SER A 112 1.04 11.36 -24.99
C SER A 112 -0.46 11.21 -25.25
N ASP A 113 -0.85 10.30 -26.14
CA ASP A 113 -2.25 10.09 -26.53
C ASP A 113 -2.93 8.99 -25.70
N ILE A 114 -2.15 8.30 -24.87
CA ILE A 114 -2.59 7.17 -24.06
C ILE A 114 -3.17 7.69 -22.75
N VAL A 115 -4.34 7.16 -22.39
CA VAL A 115 -5.02 7.46 -21.14
C VAL A 115 -5.44 6.18 -20.44
N THR A 116 -5.66 6.26 -19.12
CA THR A 116 -6.39 5.23 -18.39
C THR A 116 -7.79 5.09 -18.98
N TYR A 117 -8.13 3.89 -19.44
CA TYR A 117 -9.47 3.58 -19.95
C TYR A 117 -10.37 3.02 -18.84
N ILE A 118 -9.83 2.09 -18.05
CA ILE A 118 -10.60 1.41 -17.01
C ILE A 118 -11.13 2.41 -15.96
N GLN A 119 -12.42 2.30 -15.64
CA GLN A 119 -13.12 3.12 -14.65
C GLN A 119 -13.69 2.25 -13.53
N PRO A 120 -13.89 2.80 -12.32
CA PRO A 120 -14.60 2.08 -11.29
C PRO A 120 -16.05 1.89 -11.72
N ILE A 121 -16.59 0.71 -11.46
CA ILE A 121 -18.01 0.41 -11.66
C ILE A 121 -18.87 0.75 -10.43
N HIS A 122 -18.21 0.99 -9.30
CA HIS A 122 -18.81 1.40 -8.03
C HIS A 122 -17.80 2.19 -7.19
N GLY A 123 -18.29 3.15 -6.41
CA GLY A 123 -17.49 4.03 -5.57
C GLY A 123 -16.79 5.14 -6.35
N ASN A 124 -16.23 6.11 -5.62
CA ASN A 124 -15.41 7.19 -6.15
C ASN A 124 -14.18 7.35 -5.27
N HIS A 125 -13.01 7.58 -5.87
CA HIS A 125 -11.79 7.90 -5.14
C HIS A 125 -11.93 9.22 -4.40
N ARG A 126 -11.43 9.27 -3.16
CA ARG A 126 -11.26 10.47 -2.35
C ARG A 126 -9.77 10.79 -2.29
N PRO A 127 -9.26 11.70 -3.13
CA PRO A 127 -7.82 11.89 -3.29
C PRO A 127 -7.04 12.17 -2.00
N GLU A 128 -7.69 12.80 -1.04
CA GLU A 128 -7.17 13.17 0.29
C GLU A 128 -7.24 12.05 1.33
N SER A 129 -7.92 10.95 1.03
CA SER A 129 -8.03 9.80 1.93
C SER A 129 -6.79 8.92 1.85
N ASP A 130 -6.42 8.30 2.97
CA ASP A 130 -5.59 7.10 2.91
C ASP A 130 -6.38 5.97 2.23
N ALA A 131 -5.66 5.04 1.60
CA ALA A 131 -6.27 4.01 0.77
C ALA A 131 -5.61 2.64 0.92
N ILE A 132 -6.42 1.59 0.84
CA ILE A 132 -5.96 0.20 0.77
C ILE A 132 -6.27 -0.34 -0.62
N PHE A 133 -5.24 -0.79 -1.34
CA PHE A 133 -5.35 -1.40 -2.66
C PHE A 133 -5.20 -2.91 -2.56
N LEU A 134 -6.13 -3.62 -3.17
CA LEU A 134 -6.11 -5.08 -3.20
C LEU A 134 -6.59 -5.63 -4.53
N PHE A 135 -6.13 -6.84 -4.85
CA PHE A 135 -6.58 -7.59 -6.01
C PHE A 135 -7.23 -8.88 -5.51
N ALA A 136 -8.54 -9.01 -5.71
CA ALA A 136 -9.36 -10.10 -5.17
C ALA A 136 -10.21 -10.70 -6.30
N ALA A 137 -9.57 -11.43 -7.20
CA ALA A 137 -10.21 -12.12 -8.30
C ALA A 137 -10.55 -13.58 -7.95
N GLU A 138 -11.79 -13.95 -8.25
CA GLU A 138 -12.42 -15.24 -8.02
C GLU A 138 -12.48 -15.64 -6.53
N TYR A 139 -12.70 -14.70 -5.62
CA TYR A 139 -12.74 -15.01 -4.19
C TYR A 139 -14.14 -15.45 -3.74
N ALA A 140 -14.18 -16.23 -2.65
CA ALA A 140 -15.45 -16.54 -2.00
C ALA A 140 -15.92 -15.32 -1.20
N LEU A 141 -17.23 -15.16 -1.01
CA LEU A 141 -17.80 -14.09 -0.18
C LEU A 141 -17.11 -13.99 1.20
N GLN A 142 -16.73 -15.13 1.78
CA GLN A 142 -16.06 -15.15 3.09
C GLN A 142 -14.80 -14.27 3.13
N ASN A 143 -14.04 -14.20 2.03
CA ASN A 143 -12.79 -13.43 1.98
C ASN A 143 -13.10 -11.93 2.06
N TYR A 144 -14.08 -11.46 1.30
CA TYR A 144 -14.52 -10.06 1.35
C TYR A 144 -15.10 -9.71 2.73
N LEU A 145 -15.92 -10.59 3.30
CA LEU A 145 -16.51 -10.40 4.64
C LEU A 145 -15.41 -10.25 5.70
N VAL A 146 -14.49 -11.21 5.78
CA VAL A 146 -13.42 -11.20 6.79
C VAL A 146 -12.53 -9.97 6.60
N PHE A 147 -12.07 -9.71 5.38
CA PHE A 147 -11.17 -8.59 5.10
C PHE A 147 -11.80 -7.24 5.46
N LEU A 148 -12.95 -6.92 4.84
CA LEU A 148 -13.59 -5.61 5.02
C LEU A 148 -14.16 -5.44 6.43
N THR A 149 -14.81 -6.45 7.00
CA THR A 149 -15.40 -6.30 8.34
C THR A 149 -14.32 -6.13 9.39
N THR A 150 -13.23 -6.92 9.36
CA THR A 150 -12.15 -6.75 10.35
C THR A 150 -11.47 -5.40 10.20
N LEU A 151 -11.29 -4.88 8.98
CA LEU A 151 -10.79 -3.54 8.72
C LEU A 151 -11.71 -2.46 9.30
N ARG A 152 -13.01 -2.49 8.99
CA ARG A 152 -13.98 -1.49 9.45
C ARG A 152 -14.19 -1.55 10.97
N ASP A 153 -14.11 -2.73 11.58
CA ASP A 153 -14.16 -2.92 13.03
C ASP A 153 -12.97 -2.19 13.74
N THR A 154 -11.91 -1.82 13.02
CA THR A 154 -10.81 -0.99 13.56
C THR A 154 -11.09 0.52 13.57
N GLY A 155 -12.21 0.95 12.97
CA GLY A 155 -12.54 2.36 12.78
C GLY A 155 -11.95 2.98 11.51
N TYR A 156 -11.27 2.21 10.65
CA TYR A 156 -10.78 2.71 9.37
C TYR A 156 -11.94 3.11 8.45
N ASP A 157 -11.97 4.38 8.05
CA ASP A 157 -12.98 4.99 7.18
C ASP A 157 -12.44 5.47 5.83
N GLY A 158 -11.17 5.18 5.53
CA GLY A 158 -10.55 5.48 4.26
C GLY A 158 -11.00 4.58 3.11
N ASP A 159 -10.44 4.82 1.93
CA ASP A 159 -10.80 4.11 0.69
C ASP A 159 -10.29 2.67 0.71
N VAL A 160 -11.10 1.74 0.20
CA VAL A 160 -10.67 0.38 -0.14
C VAL A 160 -10.90 0.18 -1.63
N VAL A 161 -9.82 0.27 -2.41
CA VAL A 161 -9.85 0.09 -3.86
C VAL A 161 -9.54 -1.35 -4.19
N MET A 162 -10.43 -1.99 -4.94
CA MET A 162 -10.27 -3.39 -5.29
C MET A 162 -10.58 -3.69 -6.74
N ALA A 163 -9.72 -4.55 -7.32
CA ALA A 163 -10.01 -5.27 -8.53
C ALA A 163 -10.67 -6.62 -8.19
N ILE A 164 -11.80 -6.90 -8.82
CA ILE A 164 -12.48 -8.20 -8.75
C ILE A 164 -12.72 -8.75 -10.14
N SER A 165 -12.99 -10.06 -10.22
CA SER A 165 -13.35 -10.70 -11.48
C SER A 165 -14.80 -10.42 -11.85
N ALA A 166 -15.12 -10.48 -13.15
CA ALA A 166 -16.51 -10.44 -13.60
C ALA A 166 -17.35 -11.57 -12.99
N MET A 167 -16.73 -12.75 -12.77
CA MET A 167 -17.38 -13.91 -12.13
C MET A 167 -17.77 -13.63 -10.68
N ASP A 168 -16.95 -12.90 -9.92
CA ASP A 168 -17.31 -12.52 -8.55
C ASP A 168 -18.40 -11.47 -8.52
N TRP A 169 -18.33 -10.49 -9.43
CA TRP A 169 -19.34 -9.44 -9.51
C TRP A 169 -20.72 -9.96 -9.96
N ALA A 170 -20.75 -11.07 -10.70
CA ALA A 170 -21.98 -11.74 -11.07
C ALA A 170 -22.71 -12.43 -9.90
N LYS A 171 -22.05 -12.59 -8.73
CA LYS A 171 -22.67 -13.16 -7.53
C LYS A 171 -23.39 -12.05 -6.76
N ASP A 172 -24.71 -12.19 -6.63
CA ASP A 172 -25.56 -11.17 -5.99
C ASP A 172 -25.12 -10.85 -4.55
N ASP A 173 -24.69 -11.86 -3.78
CA ASP A 173 -24.28 -11.66 -2.39
C ASP A 173 -22.94 -10.92 -2.25
N VAL A 174 -21.99 -11.16 -3.16
CA VAL A 174 -20.74 -10.39 -3.26
C VAL A 174 -21.05 -8.95 -3.66
N LYS A 175 -21.82 -8.76 -4.73
CA LYS A 175 -22.21 -7.43 -5.21
C LYS A 175 -22.95 -6.63 -4.14
N GLU A 176 -23.97 -7.21 -3.52
CA GLU A 176 -24.74 -6.59 -2.46
C GLU A 176 -23.85 -6.21 -1.27
N TYR A 177 -22.97 -7.11 -0.82
CA TYR A 177 -22.08 -6.82 0.31
C TYR A 177 -21.12 -5.66 -0.01
N LEU A 178 -20.45 -5.69 -1.15
CA LEU A 178 -19.47 -4.67 -1.53
C LEU A 178 -20.12 -3.30 -1.78
N GLN A 179 -21.32 -3.26 -2.36
CA GLN A 179 -22.04 -2.00 -2.63
C GLN A 179 -22.62 -1.33 -1.37
N ASN A 180 -22.68 -2.05 -0.24
CA ASN A 180 -23.17 -1.50 1.02
C ASN A 180 -22.15 -0.61 1.75
N ASP A 181 -20.87 -0.66 1.37
CA ASP A 181 -19.82 0.18 1.94
C ASP A 181 -19.55 1.38 1.01
N PRO A 182 -19.87 2.63 1.42
CA PRO A 182 -19.72 3.80 0.55
C PRO A 182 -18.26 4.16 0.23
N HIS A 183 -17.29 3.56 0.92
CA HIS A 183 -15.87 3.82 0.76
C HIS A 183 -15.14 2.65 0.07
N VAL A 184 -15.90 1.69 -0.49
CA VAL A 184 -15.36 0.63 -1.35
C VAL A 184 -15.44 1.08 -2.81
N ILE A 185 -14.31 1.01 -3.51
CA ILE A 185 -14.18 1.39 -4.92
C ILE A 185 -13.83 0.14 -5.72
N ILE A 186 -14.65 -0.18 -6.71
CA ILE A 186 -14.61 -1.49 -7.38
C ILE A 186 -14.28 -1.32 -8.84
N TYR A 187 -13.25 -2.03 -9.28
CA TYR A 187 -12.88 -2.20 -10.67
C TYR A 187 -13.16 -3.64 -11.08
N ILE A 188 -13.90 -3.85 -12.18
CA ILE A 188 -13.97 -5.17 -12.82
C ILE A 188 -12.85 -5.25 -13.83
N VAL A 189 -11.96 -6.22 -13.63
CA VAL A 189 -10.86 -6.47 -14.55
C VAL A 189 -11.31 -7.52 -15.56
N GLN A 190 -11.23 -7.16 -16.84
CA GLN A 190 -11.37 -8.11 -17.93
C GLN A 190 -10.01 -8.75 -18.16
N TYR A 191 -9.92 -10.06 -18.00
CA TYR A 191 -8.71 -10.80 -18.28
C TYR A 191 -9.04 -12.00 -19.17
N GLU A 192 -8.13 -12.26 -20.12
CA GLU A 192 -8.12 -13.49 -20.89
C GLU A 192 -6.98 -14.34 -20.34
N CYS A 193 -7.31 -15.48 -19.75
CA CYS A 193 -6.33 -16.37 -19.15
C CYS A 193 -6.11 -17.61 -20.02
N TYR A 194 -4.91 -18.17 -19.95
CA TYR A 194 -4.48 -19.33 -20.72
C TYR A 194 -3.88 -20.38 -19.78
N ASN A 195 -4.05 -21.66 -20.14
CA ASN A 195 -3.42 -22.81 -19.47
C ASN A 195 -1.96 -23.02 -19.91
N ALA A 196 -1.32 -24.07 -19.42
CA ALA A 196 0.06 -24.40 -19.78
C ALA A 196 0.18 -24.80 -21.27
N GLU A 197 -0.91 -25.27 -21.86
CA GLU A 197 -1.05 -25.66 -23.26
C GLU A 197 -1.36 -24.46 -24.19
N GLY A 198 -1.56 -23.26 -23.64
CA GLY A 198 -1.89 -22.04 -24.38
C GLY A 198 -3.37 -21.89 -24.77
N GLU A 199 -4.25 -22.74 -24.22
CA GLU A 199 -5.69 -22.70 -24.45
C GLU A 199 -6.35 -21.67 -23.52
N ALA A 200 -7.27 -20.87 -24.07
CA ALA A 200 -8.03 -19.90 -23.29
C ALA A 200 -8.92 -20.61 -22.26
N VAL A 201 -8.95 -20.06 -21.04
CA VAL A 201 -9.74 -20.56 -19.93
C VAL A 201 -10.51 -19.42 -19.25
N GLU A 202 -11.70 -19.74 -18.76
CA GLU A 202 -12.59 -18.77 -18.10
C GLU A 202 -12.07 -18.33 -16.73
N SER A 203 -11.43 -19.25 -16.01
CA SER A 203 -10.96 -19.03 -14.65
C SER A 203 -9.44 -18.85 -14.61
N ALA A 204 -9.01 -17.86 -13.84
CA ALA A 204 -7.61 -17.65 -13.50
C ALA A 204 -7.12 -18.58 -12.39
N LYS A 205 -8.00 -19.41 -11.82
CA LYS A 205 -7.62 -20.45 -10.86
C LYS A 205 -7.13 -21.73 -11.54
N GLY A 206 -6.39 -22.50 -10.75
CA GLY A 206 -5.95 -23.84 -11.09
C GLY A 206 -4.67 -23.85 -11.93
N GLY A 207 -3.61 -24.47 -11.40
CA GLY A 207 -2.35 -24.64 -12.13
C GLY A 207 -1.62 -23.33 -12.47
N ILE A 208 -0.72 -23.41 -13.45
CA ILE A 208 -0.01 -22.25 -13.99
C ILE A 208 -0.97 -21.56 -14.97
N ARG A 209 -1.53 -20.43 -14.56
CA ARG A 209 -2.32 -19.55 -15.43
C ARG A 209 -1.52 -18.30 -15.75
N VAL A 210 -1.63 -17.89 -17.00
CA VAL A 210 -1.04 -16.67 -17.52
C VAL A 210 -2.17 -15.90 -18.19
N CYS A 211 -2.25 -14.61 -17.96
CA CYS A 211 -3.38 -13.81 -18.36
C CYS A 211 -2.90 -12.55 -19.07
N LYS A 212 -3.81 -12.00 -19.87
CA LYS A 212 -3.68 -10.73 -20.56
C LYS A 212 -4.72 -9.77 -19.99
N GLN A 213 -4.35 -8.52 -19.78
CA GLN A 213 -5.24 -7.49 -19.22
C GLN A 213 -5.51 -6.41 -20.27
N ASP A 214 -6.36 -6.75 -21.23
CA ASP A 214 -6.77 -5.80 -22.26
C ASP A 214 -7.62 -4.67 -21.66
N HIS A 215 -7.62 -3.52 -22.34
CA HIS A 215 -8.48 -2.38 -22.03
C HIS A 215 -8.22 -1.73 -20.67
N LEU A 216 -7.03 -1.88 -20.08
CA LEU A 216 -6.61 -1.00 -18.98
C LEU A 216 -6.41 0.44 -19.45
N PHE A 217 -5.89 0.58 -20.67
CA PHE A 217 -5.56 1.83 -21.33
C PHE A 217 -6.37 2.03 -22.60
N GLY A 218 -6.41 3.27 -23.07
CA GLY A 218 -7.07 3.64 -24.30
C GLY A 218 -6.37 4.83 -24.97
N ARG A 219 -6.71 5.09 -26.23
CA ARG A 219 -6.16 6.20 -27.02
C ARG A 219 -7.19 7.30 -27.21
N ARG A 220 -6.80 8.55 -26.95
CA ARG A 220 -7.64 9.72 -27.30
C ARG A 220 -7.77 9.81 -28.82
N LYS A 221 -8.99 9.91 -29.34
CA LYS A 221 -9.20 10.25 -30.75
C LYS A 221 -8.92 11.73 -30.97
N SER A 222 -8.20 12.05 -32.04
CA SER A 222 -7.93 13.43 -32.46
C SER A 222 -9.25 14.12 -32.83
N GLY A 223 -9.51 15.30 -32.27
CA GLY A 223 -10.57 16.20 -32.72
C GLY A 223 -11.60 16.65 -31.67
N ASP A 224 -11.93 15.82 -30.67
CA ASP A 224 -12.99 16.17 -29.69
C ASP A 224 -12.60 15.98 -28.22
N GLY A 225 -11.47 15.33 -27.93
CA GLY A 225 -10.98 15.12 -26.55
C GLY A 225 -11.84 14.21 -25.68
N THR A 226 -12.85 13.54 -26.24
CA THR A 226 -13.85 12.76 -25.48
C THR A 226 -13.91 11.28 -25.84
N ILE A 227 -13.59 10.90 -27.08
CA ILE A 227 -13.61 9.46 -27.45
C ILE A 227 -12.27 8.81 -27.12
N VAL A 228 -12.32 7.82 -26.23
CA VAL A 228 -11.20 6.94 -25.91
C VAL A 228 -11.45 5.57 -26.55
N GLU A 229 -10.56 5.15 -27.45
CA GLU A 229 -10.57 3.80 -28.00
C GLU A 229 -9.81 2.87 -27.05
N PRO A 230 -10.44 1.81 -26.51
CA PRO A 230 -9.75 0.87 -25.63
C PRO A 230 -8.63 0.17 -26.41
N LEU A 231 -7.48 0.00 -25.76
CA LEU A 231 -6.30 -0.63 -26.38
C LEU A 231 -6.10 -2.05 -25.85
N PRO A 232 -5.69 -2.99 -26.70
CA PRO A 232 -5.17 -4.26 -26.23
C PRO A 232 -3.85 -4.04 -25.48
N ASP A 233 -3.56 -4.91 -24.52
CA ASP A 233 -2.28 -4.98 -23.82
C ASP A 233 -1.22 -5.58 -24.74
N PRO A 234 -0.17 -4.85 -25.15
CA PRO A 234 0.86 -5.37 -26.05
C PRO A 234 1.94 -6.16 -25.30
N ARG A 235 1.88 -6.25 -23.97
CA ARG A 235 2.83 -7.06 -23.20
C ARG A 235 2.60 -8.56 -23.43
N HIS A 236 3.61 -9.34 -23.09
CA HIS A 236 3.52 -10.80 -23.01
C HIS A 236 2.54 -11.24 -21.91
N LEU A 237 2.05 -12.48 -21.96
CA LEU A 237 1.16 -13.05 -20.93
C LEU A 237 1.85 -13.05 -19.56
N ARG A 238 1.16 -12.57 -18.53
CA ARG A 238 1.70 -12.44 -17.16
C ARG A 238 0.86 -13.21 -16.17
N THR A 239 1.41 -13.54 -15.01
CA THR A 239 0.57 -14.05 -13.92
C THR A 239 -0.26 -12.92 -13.31
N LEU A 240 -1.41 -13.23 -12.71
CA LEU A 240 -2.23 -12.21 -12.05
C LEU A 240 -1.49 -11.48 -10.90
N GLN A 241 -0.56 -12.18 -10.24
CA GLN A 241 0.29 -11.59 -9.20
C GLN A 241 1.17 -10.47 -9.74
N ASN A 242 1.64 -10.59 -10.99
CA ASN A 242 2.47 -9.56 -11.62
C ASN A 242 1.61 -8.45 -12.25
N SER A 243 0.49 -8.82 -12.88
CA SER A 243 -0.32 -7.84 -13.63
C SER A 243 -1.06 -6.85 -12.70
N ARG A 244 -1.32 -7.22 -11.44
CA ARG A 244 -1.96 -6.33 -10.45
C ARG A 244 -1.23 -4.99 -10.23
N TYR A 245 0.08 -4.93 -10.45
CA TYR A 245 0.86 -3.71 -10.21
C TYR A 245 0.51 -2.60 -11.22
N GLU A 246 0.01 -2.94 -12.41
CA GLU A 246 -0.50 -1.96 -13.38
C GLU A 246 -1.81 -1.32 -12.89
N LEU A 247 -2.70 -2.12 -12.27
CA LEU A 247 -3.94 -1.63 -11.66
C LEU A 247 -3.65 -0.75 -10.45
N TYR A 248 -2.74 -1.19 -9.57
CA TYR A 248 -2.31 -0.38 -8.43
C TYR A 248 -1.73 0.96 -8.89
N TRP A 249 -0.97 0.96 -9.99
CA TRP A 249 -0.43 2.20 -10.55
C TRP A 249 -1.55 3.13 -11.01
N ILE A 250 -2.51 2.63 -11.79
CA ILE A 250 -3.70 3.37 -12.25
C ILE A 250 -4.45 4.00 -11.08
N TRP A 251 -4.63 3.26 -9.98
CA TRP A 251 -5.36 3.75 -8.82
C TRP A 251 -4.54 4.75 -8.02
N SER A 252 -3.22 4.58 -7.93
CA SER A 252 -2.34 5.50 -7.21
C SER A 252 -2.39 6.91 -7.82
N GLU A 253 -2.59 7.06 -9.13
CA GLU A 253 -2.74 8.36 -9.80
C GLU A 253 -4.02 9.12 -9.38
N LYS A 254 -4.93 8.51 -8.59
CA LYS A 254 -6.16 9.14 -8.08
C LYS A 254 -6.01 9.81 -6.72
N TYR A 255 -4.85 9.69 -6.07
CA TYR A 255 -4.62 10.20 -4.72
C TYR A 255 -3.59 11.33 -4.72
N HIS A 256 -3.67 12.21 -3.71
CA HIS A 256 -2.68 13.25 -3.51
C HIS A 256 -1.32 12.64 -3.14
N ALA A 257 -0.24 13.34 -3.51
CA ALA A 257 1.15 12.90 -3.40
C ALA A 257 1.54 12.31 -2.03
N TYR A 258 0.90 12.77 -0.95
CA TYR A 258 1.23 12.40 0.42
C TYR A 258 0.11 11.66 1.16
N SER A 259 -0.97 11.27 0.46
CA SER A 259 -1.93 10.30 0.99
C SER A 259 -1.24 8.95 1.16
N TRP A 260 -1.54 8.23 2.24
CA TRP A 260 -0.92 6.93 2.46
C TRP A 260 -1.68 5.83 1.73
N ILE A 261 -0.93 4.97 1.03
CA ILE A 261 -1.47 3.83 0.29
C ILE A 261 -0.85 2.55 0.84
N MET A 262 -1.69 1.56 1.13
CA MET A 262 -1.28 0.20 1.49
C MET A 262 -1.66 -0.77 0.38
N LEU A 263 -0.68 -1.48 -0.18
CA LEU A 263 -0.86 -2.62 -1.06
C LEU A 263 -0.86 -3.89 -0.20
N ILE A 264 -1.92 -4.69 -0.24
CA ILE A 264 -2.05 -5.86 0.63
C ILE A 264 -2.84 -7.01 -0.03
N ASP A 265 -2.41 -8.25 0.19
CA ASP A 265 -3.16 -9.43 -0.25
C ASP A 265 -4.45 -9.57 0.55
N ALA A 266 -5.59 -9.70 -0.13
CA ALA A 266 -6.89 -9.76 0.55
C ALA A 266 -7.24 -11.15 1.08
N ARG A 267 -6.67 -12.22 0.49
CA ARG A 267 -7.06 -13.60 0.81
C ARG A 267 -6.74 -13.95 2.26
N ASP A 268 -5.57 -13.56 2.72
CA ASP A 268 -4.89 -14.04 3.92
C ASP A 268 -4.44 -12.88 4.82
N THR A 269 -5.25 -11.81 4.82
CA THR A 269 -5.10 -10.65 5.70
C THR A 269 -6.33 -10.44 6.58
N PHE A 270 -6.10 -10.08 7.85
CA PHE A 270 -7.11 -9.47 8.70
C PHE A 270 -6.50 -8.33 9.53
N PHE A 271 -7.38 -7.47 10.04
CA PHE A 271 -6.98 -6.27 10.78
C PHE A 271 -7.36 -6.39 12.26
N GLN A 272 -6.48 -5.90 13.14
CA GLN A 272 -6.73 -5.78 14.58
C GLN A 272 -6.73 -4.32 15.04
N ARG A 273 -6.09 -3.42 14.26
CA ARG A 273 -6.10 -1.96 14.44
C ARG A 273 -6.04 -1.25 13.09
N ASN A 274 -6.34 0.04 13.07
CA ASN A 274 -6.25 0.84 11.85
C ASN A 274 -4.79 0.86 11.37
N PRO A 275 -4.51 0.41 10.13
CA PRO A 275 -3.14 0.30 9.63
C PRO A 275 -2.43 1.65 9.47
N PHE A 276 -3.18 2.77 9.46
CA PHE A 276 -2.64 4.12 9.24
C PHE A 276 -2.46 4.93 10.53
N ASP A 277 -2.70 4.35 11.71
CA ASP A 277 -2.58 5.07 12.99
C ASP A 277 -1.12 5.44 13.32
N TRP A 278 -0.15 4.65 12.86
CA TRP A 278 1.28 4.79 13.24
C TRP A 278 2.19 5.05 12.05
N VAL A 279 1.63 5.55 10.95
CA VAL A 279 2.45 6.00 9.83
C VAL A 279 3.04 7.37 10.10
N PRO A 280 4.27 7.64 9.66
CA PRO A 280 4.88 8.96 9.81
C PRO A 280 4.12 9.97 8.96
N ARG A 281 3.42 10.92 9.60
CA ARG A 281 2.77 12.03 8.90
C ARG A 281 3.61 13.29 9.03
N ARG A 282 4.02 13.86 7.90
CA ARG A 282 4.80 15.10 7.88
C ARG A 282 3.89 16.29 8.18
N GLN A 283 4.32 17.18 9.06
CA GLN A 283 3.61 18.43 9.32
C GLN A 283 3.88 19.51 8.25
N LYS A 284 5.02 19.41 7.55
CA LYS A 284 5.39 20.30 6.45
C LYS A 284 5.92 19.46 5.30
N HIS A 285 5.29 19.61 4.13
CA HIS A 285 5.83 19.11 2.88
C HIS A 285 6.79 20.18 2.35
N PHE A 286 8.02 19.79 2.07
CA PHE A 286 8.88 20.58 1.20
C PHE A 286 8.57 20.13 -0.21
N ASP A 287 8.31 21.08 -1.12
CA ASP A 287 7.74 20.83 -2.45
C ASP A 287 8.56 19.84 -3.31
N ASP A 288 9.84 19.59 -2.95
CA ASP A 288 10.75 18.68 -3.65
C ASP A 288 11.17 17.43 -2.85
N ALA A 289 10.64 17.22 -1.64
CA ALA A 289 10.98 16.03 -0.85
C ALA A 289 10.09 14.86 -1.28
N GLY A 290 10.68 13.85 -1.96
CA GLY A 290 10.01 12.60 -2.30
C GLY A 290 9.37 11.90 -1.09
N GLY A 291 8.62 10.82 -1.34
CA GLY A 291 7.81 10.13 -0.34
C GLY A 291 8.57 9.10 0.52
N ILE A 292 7.91 8.60 1.57
CA ILE A 292 8.36 7.45 2.37
C ILE A 292 7.74 6.17 1.79
N LEU A 293 8.58 5.14 1.62
CA LEU A 293 8.19 3.79 1.23
C LEU A 293 8.51 2.82 2.36
N LEU A 294 7.53 2.03 2.77
CA LEU A 294 7.62 0.99 3.79
C LEU A 294 7.50 -0.39 3.13
N PHE A 295 8.48 -1.23 3.37
CA PHE A 295 8.41 -2.66 3.09
C PHE A 295 8.35 -3.46 4.38
N PHE A 296 7.81 -4.68 4.31
CA PHE A 296 7.62 -5.54 5.46
C PHE A 296 8.34 -6.88 5.26
N GLY A 297 9.31 -7.14 6.14
CA GLY A 297 10.08 -8.37 6.19
C GLY A 297 9.24 -9.57 6.59
N GLU A 298 9.68 -10.75 6.17
CA GLU A 298 9.38 -12.01 6.84
C GLU A 298 10.43 -12.27 7.93
N ASN A 299 10.14 -13.20 8.85
CA ASN A 299 11.03 -13.48 9.98
C ASN A 299 12.43 -13.92 9.54
N VAL A 300 13.44 -13.14 9.93
CA VAL A 300 14.84 -13.30 9.50
C VAL A 300 15.53 -14.58 10.00
N ASP A 301 15.04 -15.14 11.10
CA ASP A 301 15.54 -16.41 11.67
C ASP A 301 14.88 -17.61 11.00
N ALA A 302 13.61 -17.47 10.62
CA ALA A 302 12.84 -18.53 10.00
C ALA A 302 13.22 -18.71 8.52
N THR A 303 13.41 -17.61 7.78
CA THR A 303 13.59 -17.66 6.32
C THR A 303 14.60 -16.63 5.79
N ARG A 304 15.22 -16.99 4.66
CA ARG A 304 16.09 -16.15 3.82
C ARG A 304 15.80 -16.49 2.36
N LEU A 305 16.18 -15.62 1.43
CA LEU A 305 15.91 -15.83 0.00
C LEU A 305 16.46 -17.17 -0.50
N GLY A 306 17.61 -17.60 0.01
CA GLY A 306 18.23 -18.89 -0.33
C GLY A 306 17.64 -20.13 0.32
N LYS A 307 17.03 -19.98 1.50
CA LYS A 307 16.46 -21.10 2.25
C LYS A 307 15.14 -21.58 1.63
N SER A 308 14.44 -20.68 0.95
CA SER A 308 13.21 -20.98 0.21
C SER A 308 13.54 -21.37 -1.23
N ALA A 309 13.20 -22.61 -1.61
CA ALA A 309 13.34 -23.10 -2.98
C ALA A 309 12.57 -22.21 -3.98
N HIS A 310 11.43 -21.67 -3.57
CA HIS A 310 10.63 -20.76 -4.41
C HIS A 310 11.32 -19.41 -4.62
N ASN A 311 11.83 -18.77 -3.56
CA ASN A 311 12.54 -17.49 -3.69
C ASN A 311 13.78 -17.62 -4.57
N ARG A 312 14.57 -18.69 -4.39
CA ARG A 312 15.72 -18.97 -5.24
C ARG A 312 15.31 -19.20 -6.71
N ASP A 313 14.25 -19.97 -6.96
CA ASP A 313 13.72 -20.22 -8.31
C ASP A 313 13.25 -18.93 -8.99
N TRP A 314 12.50 -18.07 -8.27
CA TRP A 314 12.04 -16.78 -8.80
C TRP A 314 13.21 -15.89 -9.22
N LEU A 315 14.21 -15.71 -8.35
CA LEU A 315 15.39 -14.90 -8.66
C LEU A 315 16.21 -15.48 -9.80
N THR A 316 16.44 -16.80 -9.80
CA THR A 316 17.25 -17.48 -10.82
C THR A 316 16.59 -17.37 -12.19
N LYS A 317 15.27 -17.55 -12.28
CA LYS A 317 14.54 -17.44 -13.56
C LYS A 317 14.46 -16.02 -14.07
N ALA A 318 14.30 -15.05 -13.18
CA ALA A 318 14.18 -13.64 -13.58
C ALA A 318 15.51 -12.98 -13.93
N TYR A 319 16.58 -13.31 -13.19
CA TYR A 319 17.83 -12.55 -13.23
C TYR A 319 19.09 -13.41 -13.42
N GLY A 320 18.94 -14.73 -13.49
CA GLY A 320 20.06 -15.67 -13.57
C GLY A 320 20.67 -16.02 -12.22
N LEU A 321 21.51 -17.06 -12.25
CA LEU A 321 22.10 -17.66 -11.05
C LEU A 321 22.97 -16.67 -10.25
N HIS A 322 23.74 -15.83 -10.94
CA HIS A 322 24.65 -14.88 -10.29
C HIS A 322 23.91 -13.89 -9.37
N VAL A 323 22.77 -13.35 -9.83
CA VAL A 323 21.94 -12.46 -9.01
C VAL A 323 21.30 -13.22 -7.85
N ALA A 324 20.81 -14.43 -8.10
CA ALA A 324 20.23 -15.26 -7.04
C ALA A 324 21.24 -15.59 -5.92
N GLU A 325 22.48 -15.91 -6.30
CA GLU A 325 23.57 -16.18 -5.34
C GLU A 325 23.98 -14.92 -4.56
N ALA A 326 24.05 -13.76 -5.22
CA ALA A 326 24.37 -12.49 -4.56
C ALA A 326 23.32 -12.04 -3.52
N LEU A 327 22.12 -12.63 -3.55
CA LEU A 327 21.01 -12.30 -2.66
C LEU A 327 20.64 -13.45 -1.70
N ILE A 328 21.33 -14.59 -1.76
CA ILE A 328 20.92 -15.84 -1.10
C ILE A 328 20.78 -15.71 0.42
N ASP A 329 21.68 -14.95 1.05
CA ASP A 329 21.70 -14.75 2.50
C ASP A 329 20.83 -13.57 2.95
N LYS A 330 20.21 -12.83 2.03
CA LYS A 330 19.36 -11.71 2.39
C LYS A 330 18.02 -12.20 2.98
N PRO A 331 17.50 -11.55 4.04
CA PRO A 331 16.16 -11.84 4.54
C PRO A 331 15.08 -11.64 3.47
N THR A 332 13.95 -12.32 3.58
CA THR A 332 12.85 -12.16 2.62
C THR A 332 11.99 -10.94 2.97
N ILE A 333 11.71 -10.07 2.01
CA ILE A 333 10.77 -8.94 2.14
C ILE A 333 9.50 -9.28 1.39
N CYS A 334 8.32 -9.30 2.03
CA CYS A 334 7.09 -9.80 1.44
C CYS A 334 6.46 -8.83 0.43
N SER A 335 6.33 -9.22 -0.85
CA SER A 335 5.70 -8.39 -1.88
C SER A 335 4.19 -8.26 -1.73
N GLY A 336 3.56 -9.18 -0.98
CA GLY A 336 2.13 -9.16 -0.66
C GLY A 336 1.73 -8.06 0.33
N SER A 337 2.68 -7.33 0.89
CA SER A 337 2.46 -6.20 1.80
C SER A 337 3.45 -5.08 1.52
N THR A 338 2.98 -3.90 1.16
CA THR A 338 3.81 -2.71 0.94
C THR A 338 2.99 -1.48 1.26
N MET A 339 3.60 -0.42 1.79
CA MET A 339 2.87 0.77 2.20
C MET A 339 3.71 2.03 1.98
N GLY A 340 3.12 3.18 1.75
CA GLY A 340 3.89 4.42 1.61
C GLY A 340 3.02 5.60 1.25
N GLU A 341 3.64 6.78 1.17
CA GLU A 341 3.01 7.95 0.57
C GLU A 341 2.81 7.71 -0.93
N GLN A 342 1.71 8.22 -1.50
CA GLN A 342 1.30 8.00 -2.88
C GLN A 342 2.44 8.19 -3.87
N VAL A 343 3.23 9.27 -3.74
CA VAL A 343 4.32 9.59 -4.67
C VAL A 343 5.41 8.52 -4.68
N ALA A 344 5.71 7.91 -3.53
CA ALA A 344 6.68 6.83 -3.42
C ALA A 344 6.11 5.49 -3.90
N ILE A 345 4.83 5.22 -3.59
CA ILE A 345 4.12 4.03 -4.04
C ILE A 345 3.98 4.02 -5.56
N GLU A 346 3.57 5.13 -6.16
CA GLU A 346 3.44 5.27 -7.61
C GLU A 346 4.76 4.96 -8.32
N MET A 347 5.87 5.51 -7.83
CA MET A 347 7.21 5.24 -8.37
C MET A 347 7.65 3.78 -8.20
N TYR A 348 7.37 3.19 -7.04
CA TYR A 348 7.61 1.77 -6.77
C TYR A 348 6.80 0.87 -7.72
N LEU A 349 5.54 1.21 -7.98
CA LEU A 349 4.66 0.46 -8.88
C LEU A 349 5.16 0.50 -10.32
N ARG A 350 5.67 1.65 -10.80
CA ARG A 350 6.37 1.72 -12.09
C ARG A 350 7.57 0.78 -12.13
N ALA A 351 8.40 0.79 -11.09
CA ALA A 351 9.56 -0.09 -11.00
C ALA A 351 9.16 -1.58 -11.03
N MET A 352 8.10 -1.98 -10.33
CA MET A 352 7.58 -3.36 -10.37
C MET A 352 7.10 -3.79 -11.75
N VAL A 353 6.37 -2.92 -12.46
CA VAL A 353 5.95 -3.19 -13.85
C VAL A 353 7.16 -3.31 -14.77
N MET A 354 8.15 -2.41 -14.62
CA MET A 354 9.41 -2.48 -15.38
C MET A 354 10.18 -3.78 -15.13
N GLU A 355 10.25 -4.29 -13.90
CA GLU A 355 10.88 -5.59 -13.62
C GLU A 355 10.17 -6.73 -14.36
N SER A 356 8.84 -6.70 -14.41
CA SER A 356 8.08 -7.69 -15.19
C SER A 356 8.35 -7.57 -16.69
N ASP A 357 8.45 -6.36 -17.22
CA ASP A 357 8.67 -6.10 -18.65
C ASP A 357 10.10 -6.46 -19.07
N GLU A 358 11.11 -6.08 -18.28
CA GLU A 358 12.53 -6.36 -18.53
C GLU A 358 12.82 -7.87 -18.49
N THR A 359 12.31 -8.57 -17.47
CA THR A 359 12.63 -9.99 -17.25
C THR A 359 11.75 -10.94 -18.04
N ARG A 360 10.56 -10.48 -18.46
CA ARG A 360 9.51 -11.27 -19.10
C ARG A 360 9.21 -12.59 -18.36
N THR A 361 9.40 -12.61 -17.04
CA THR A 361 9.31 -13.83 -16.25
C THR A 361 7.86 -14.18 -15.96
N VAL A 362 7.42 -15.31 -16.53
CA VAL A 362 6.06 -15.81 -16.39
C VAL A 362 6.03 -16.94 -15.37
N LYS A 363 6.11 -16.57 -14.09
CA LYS A 363 6.12 -17.51 -12.96
C LYS A 363 5.26 -16.99 -11.83
N MET A 364 4.41 -17.86 -11.27
CA MET A 364 3.58 -17.53 -10.11
C MET A 364 4.49 -17.15 -8.93
N GLY A 365 4.28 -15.97 -8.36
CA GLY A 365 5.10 -15.40 -7.28
C GLY A 365 6.39 -14.71 -7.73
N ALA A 366 6.61 -14.50 -9.04
CA ALA A 366 7.80 -13.79 -9.52
C ALA A 366 7.90 -12.35 -8.98
N ASP A 367 6.77 -11.71 -8.67
CA ASP A 367 6.72 -10.40 -8.01
C ASP A 367 7.48 -10.36 -6.68
N GLN A 368 7.50 -11.46 -5.93
CA GLN A 368 8.32 -11.61 -4.73
C GLN A 368 9.82 -11.50 -5.05
N GLY A 369 10.27 -12.08 -6.16
CA GLY A 369 11.63 -11.95 -6.67
C GLY A 369 11.95 -10.53 -7.14
N PHE A 370 11.03 -9.90 -7.88
CA PHE A 370 11.17 -8.52 -8.37
C PHE A 370 11.32 -7.53 -7.22
N HIS A 371 10.43 -7.63 -6.23
CA HIS A 371 10.39 -6.80 -5.04
C HIS A 371 11.72 -6.87 -4.25
N ASN A 372 12.21 -8.08 -3.99
CA ASN A 372 13.47 -8.26 -3.26
C ASN A 372 14.68 -7.77 -4.06
N ARG A 373 14.69 -7.98 -5.38
CA ARG A 373 15.76 -7.48 -6.27
C ARG A 373 15.79 -5.95 -6.30
N LEU A 374 14.63 -5.28 -6.41
CA LEU A 374 14.54 -3.82 -6.42
C LEU A 374 15.16 -3.20 -5.17
N TYR A 375 14.85 -3.76 -4.00
CA TYR A 375 15.44 -3.31 -2.74
C TYR A 375 16.92 -3.66 -2.65
N TYR A 376 17.27 -4.96 -2.65
CA TYR A 376 18.63 -5.38 -2.30
C TYR A 376 19.70 -5.02 -3.31
N SER A 377 19.35 -4.74 -4.58
CA SER A 377 20.29 -4.23 -5.57
C SER A 377 20.41 -2.70 -5.57
N ASN A 378 19.72 -2.01 -4.66
CA ASN A 378 19.68 -0.55 -4.57
C ASN A 378 19.04 0.13 -5.79
N LYS A 379 18.19 -0.57 -6.57
CA LYS A 379 17.64 -0.04 -7.83
C LYS A 379 16.69 1.13 -7.62
N LEU A 380 16.09 1.25 -6.45
CA LEU A 380 15.21 2.37 -6.10
C LEU A 380 15.94 3.60 -5.54
N ALA A 381 17.25 3.53 -5.26
CA ALA A 381 17.96 4.58 -4.52
C ALA A 381 18.00 5.95 -5.21
N ASN A 382 17.97 5.97 -6.54
CA ASN A 382 18.01 7.22 -7.32
C ASN A 382 16.62 7.79 -7.62
N ALA A 383 15.55 7.08 -7.26
CA ALA A 383 14.21 7.49 -7.63
C ALA A 383 13.79 8.74 -6.86
N LYS A 384 13.67 9.89 -7.53
CA LYS A 384 13.43 11.20 -6.87
C LYS A 384 12.14 11.24 -6.03
N ALA A 385 11.15 10.46 -6.45
CA ALA A 385 9.88 10.33 -5.76
C ALA A 385 9.95 9.49 -4.47
N ILE A 386 11.08 8.82 -4.20
CA ILE A 386 11.31 8.01 -2.99
C ILE A 386 12.44 8.66 -2.21
N GLN A 387 12.11 9.32 -1.11
CA GLN A 387 13.10 9.92 -0.22
C GLN A 387 13.72 8.91 0.73
N LYS A 388 12.90 8.01 1.29
CA LYS A 388 13.35 7.03 2.30
C LYS A 388 12.62 5.71 2.07
N ILE A 389 13.37 4.62 2.07
CA ILE A 389 12.83 3.26 2.14
C ILE A 389 13.11 2.73 3.54
N ILE A 390 12.07 2.23 4.22
CA ILE A 390 12.18 1.62 5.54
C ILE A 390 11.69 0.19 5.42
N VAL A 391 12.48 -0.78 5.87
CA VAL A 391 12.06 -2.18 5.94
C VAL A 391 11.82 -2.55 7.39
N GLN A 392 10.58 -2.87 7.73
CA GLN A 392 10.19 -3.32 9.07
C GLN A 392 10.31 -4.83 9.15
N ASP A 393 11.12 -5.33 10.07
CA ASP A 393 11.20 -6.77 10.34
C ASP A 393 9.87 -7.29 10.94
N GLN A 394 9.58 -8.56 10.67
CA GLN A 394 8.39 -9.22 11.17
C GLN A 394 8.33 -9.10 12.69
N GLY A 395 7.19 -8.63 13.21
CA GLY A 395 6.94 -8.47 14.64
C GLY A 395 7.45 -7.17 15.26
N TYR A 396 8.01 -6.23 14.49
CA TYR A 396 8.37 -4.88 14.97
C TYR A 396 7.54 -3.76 14.32
N GLY A 397 6.65 -4.09 13.38
CA GLY A 397 6.03 -3.13 12.47
C GLY A 397 4.51 -3.06 12.48
N ILE A 398 3.98 -2.41 11.45
CA ILE A 398 2.54 -2.30 11.16
C ILE A 398 1.97 -3.64 10.69
N VAL A 399 2.75 -4.37 9.89
CA VAL A 399 2.36 -5.67 9.32
C VAL A 399 3.18 -6.78 9.95
N ASN A 400 2.51 -7.85 10.36
CA ASN A 400 3.13 -9.06 10.85
C ASN A 400 2.91 -10.21 9.85
N ASN A 401 3.96 -10.51 9.06
CA ASN A 401 3.96 -11.54 8.04
C ASN A 401 4.19 -12.93 8.67
N LEU A 402 3.13 -13.71 8.82
CA LEU A 402 3.20 -15.01 9.50
C LEU A 402 3.68 -16.16 8.58
N GLY A 403 3.82 -15.93 7.28
CA GLY A 403 4.00 -16.99 6.29
C GLY A 403 5.25 -17.84 6.49
N ALA A 404 6.30 -17.29 7.09
CA ALA A 404 7.56 -17.98 7.36
C ALA A 404 7.59 -18.77 8.68
N LEU A 405 6.66 -18.49 9.62
CA LEU A 405 6.71 -18.98 11.01
C LEU A 405 6.26 -20.44 11.18
N ARG A 406 6.73 -21.35 10.33
CA ARG A 406 6.20 -22.73 10.21
C ARG A 406 7.02 -23.81 10.92
N THR A 407 8.17 -23.47 11.47
CA THR A 407 9.08 -24.48 12.06
C THR A 407 8.71 -24.89 13.48
N LYS A 408 7.79 -24.17 14.12
CA LYS A 408 7.24 -24.46 15.45
C LYS A 408 5.86 -23.80 15.61
N PRO A 409 5.03 -24.22 16.59
CA PRO A 409 3.73 -23.61 16.87
C PRO A 409 3.80 -22.08 17.08
N LEU A 410 2.76 -21.36 16.65
CA LEU A 410 2.73 -19.89 16.68
C LEU A 410 2.91 -19.31 18.09
N ASP A 411 2.33 -19.95 19.10
CA ASP A 411 2.44 -19.58 20.52
C ASP A 411 3.85 -19.77 21.11
N GLN A 412 4.81 -20.32 20.36
CA GLN A 412 6.22 -20.45 20.78
C GLN A 412 7.14 -19.40 20.17
N TRP A 413 6.62 -18.54 19.29
CA TRP A 413 7.40 -17.44 18.71
C TRP A 413 7.42 -16.22 19.64
N GLY A 414 8.45 -15.40 19.53
CA GLY A 414 8.62 -14.20 20.37
C GLY A 414 8.71 -14.51 21.86
N ASN A 415 9.35 -15.62 22.24
CA ASN A 415 9.40 -16.10 23.64
C ASN A 415 8.01 -16.30 24.26
N GLY A 416 7.05 -16.79 23.47
CA GLY A 416 5.69 -17.03 23.92
C GLY A 416 4.77 -15.81 23.89
N LYS A 417 5.22 -14.71 23.28
CA LYS A 417 4.49 -13.42 23.28
C LYS A 417 3.81 -13.10 21.96
N LEU A 418 4.03 -13.88 20.89
CA LEU A 418 3.43 -13.61 19.58
C LEU A 418 1.91 -13.64 19.63
N LEU A 419 1.35 -14.53 20.44
CA LEU A 419 -0.04 -14.95 20.31
C LEU A 419 -0.72 -15.01 21.66
N ASP A 420 -1.75 -14.18 21.83
CA ASP A 420 -2.70 -14.33 22.93
C ASP A 420 -3.91 -15.11 22.43
N ILE A 421 -4.25 -16.19 23.14
CA ILE A 421 -5.40 -17.04 22.83
C ILE A 421 -6.47 -16.84 23.88
N GLU A 422 -7.61 -16.26 23.49
CA GLU A 422 -8.81 -16.21 24.34
C GLU A 422 -9.61 -17.49 24.14
N ARG A 423 -9.70 -18.32 25.18
CA ARG A 423 -10.51 -19.56 25.18
C ARG A 423 -11.86 -19.30 25.83
N ALA A 424 -12.92 -19.90 25.29
CA ALA A 424 -14.22 -19.86 25.95
C ALA A 424 -14.18 -20.68 27.25
N THR A 425 -14.67 -20.12 28.35
CA THR A 425 -14.88 -20.82 29.63
C THR A 425 -16.37 -21.02 29.86
N ILE A 426 -16.80 -22.20 30.30
CA ILE A 426 -18.17 -22.44 30.78
C ILE A 426 -18.09 -22.59 32.30
N ASP A 427 -18.81 -21.75 33.04
CA ASP A 427 -18.86 -21.75 34.52
C ASP A 427 -17.47 -21.65 35.20
N GLY A 428 -16.54 -20.94 34.57
CA GLY A 428 -15.17 -20.78 35.08
C GLY A 428 -14.30 -22.03 34.96
N VAL A 429 -14.79 -23.09 34.32
CA VAL A 429 -14.05 -24.32 34.03
C VAL A 429 -13.70 -24.33 32.53
N GLU A 430 -12.43 -24.60 32.21
CA GLU A 430 -12.04 -24.89 30.83
C GLU A 430 -12.70 -26.20 30.39
N THR A 431 -13.62 -26.13 29.41
CA THR A 431 -14.36 -27.30 28.95
C THR A 431 -13.66 -27.98 27.78
N ASN A 432 -13.18 -29.21 28.01
CA ASN A 432 -12.70 -30.19 27.01
C ASN A 432 -11.46 -29.75 26.18
N PRO A 433 -10.56 -30.68 25.77
CA PRO A 433 -9.36 -30.33 25.00
C PRO A 433 -9.62 -29.69 23.62
N ASP A 434 -10.84 -29.82 23.10
CA ASP A 434 -11.32 -29.11 21.89
C ASP A 434 -11.78 -27.66 22.16
N ASN A 435 -11.42 -27.12 23.34
CA ASN A 435 -11.61 -25.74 23.80
C ASN A 435 -11.74 -24.75 22.62
N VAL A 436 -12.96 -24.24 22.44
CA VAL A 436 -13.31 -23.37 21.31
C VAL A 436 -12.55 -22.06 21.44
N VAL A 437 -11.47 -21.91 20.65
CA VAL A 437 -10.75 -20.65 20.50
C VAL A 437 -11.77 -19.56 20.14
N LYS A 438 -11.94 -18.59 21.03
CA LYS A 438 -12.90 -17.49 20.89
C LYS A 438 -12.28 -16.37 20.06
N ASN A 439 -11.04 -16.04 20.37
CA ASN A 439 -10.28 -15.03 19.69
C ASN A 439 -8.78 -15.34 19.75
N MET A 440 -8.04 -14.80 18.78
CA MET A 440 -6.58 -14.87 18.72
C MET A 440 -6.08 -13.47 18.41
N ILE A 441 -5.19 -12.95 19.26
CA ILE A 441 -4.58 -11.63 19.07
C ILE A 441 -3.10 -11.83 18.77
N VAL A 442 -2.67 -11.40 17.59
CA VAL A 442 -1.26 -11.38 17.21
C VAL A 442 -0.60 -10.12 17.74
N ARG A 443 0.53 -10.27 18.40
CA ARG A 443 1.33 -9.19 18.96
C ARG A 443 2.66 -9.05 18.24
N ASN A 444 3.18 -7.83 18.27
CA ASN A 444 4.57 -7.56 18.00
C ASN A 444 5.45 -8.05 19.15
N TRP A 445 6.76 -8.13 18.95
CA TRP A 445 7.72 -8.63 19.94
C TRP A 445 7.81 -7.77 21.20
N ASP A 446 7.45 -6.49 21.08
CA ASP A 446 7.31 -5.56 22.18
C ASP A 446 5.99 -5.73 22.97
N GLY A 447 5.16 -6.70 22.59
CA GLY A 447 3.87 -7.00 23.23
C GLY A 447 2.71 -6.11 22.77
N ARG A 448 2.91 -5.13 21.88
CA ARG A 448 1.80 -4.36 21.30
C ARG A 448 0.99 -5.22 20.33
N VAL A 449 -0.29 -4.93 20.19
CA VAL A 449 -1.15 -5.60 19.18
C VAL A 449 -0.68 -5.20 17.79
N SER A 450 -0.42 -6.19 16.93
CA SER A 450 -0.04 -5.93 15.53
C SER A 450 -1.25 -5.39 14.75
N PRO A 451 -1.17 -4.23 14.06
CA PRO A 451 -2.30 -3.67 13.34
C PRO A 451 -2.83 -4.59 12.24
N VAL A 452 -1.92 -5.19 11.46
CA VAL A 452 -2.24 -6.03 10.32
C VAL A 452 -1.56 -7.38 10.46
N VAL A 453 -2.35 -8.45 10.33
CA VAL A 453 -1.85 -9.82 10.30
C VAL A 453 -2.00 -10.34 8.89
N HIS A 454 -0.88 -10.76 8.29
CA HIS A 454 -0.79 -11.18 6.90
C HIS A 454 -0.26 -12.61 6.78
N GLN A 455 -0.69 -13.32 5.73
CA GLN A 455 -0.42 -14.74 5.48
C GLN A 455 -0.89 -15.66 6.62
N PHE A 456 -2.00 -15.30 7.28
CA PHE A 456 -2.55 -16.11 8.38
C PHE A 456 -3.05 -17.48 7.91
N ASP A 457 -3.41 -17.61 6.64
CA ASP A 457 -3.94 -18.84 6.04
C ASP A 457 -2.91 -19.98 5.99
N ARG A 458 -1.63 -19.69 6.29
CA ARG A 458 -0.54 -20.67 6.43
C ARG A 458 -0.56 -21.40 7.75
N HIS A 459 -1.43 -20.99 8.67
CA HIS A 459 -1.59 -21.54 10.01
C HIS A 459 -3.01 -22.07 10.16
N THR A 460 -3.12 -23.36 10.51
CA THR A 460 -4.40 -24.08 10.52
C THR A 460 -5.35 -23.51 11.58
N GLU A 461 -4.81 -23.09 12.72
CA GLU A 461 -5.52 -22.46 13.83
C GLU A 461 -6.21 -21.16 13.39
N PHE A 462 -5.51 -20.28 12.68
CA PHE A 462 -6.06 -19.03 12.15
C PHE A 462 -7.05 -19.29 11.01
N SER A 463 -6.70 -20.19 10.09
CA SER A 463 -7.62 -20.61 9.02
C SER A 463 -8.94 -21.14 9.58
N ASN A 464 -8.90 -21.97 10.62
CA ASN A 464 -10.09 -22.49 11.27
C ASN A 464 -10.87 -21.37 11.98
N LEU A 465 -10.19 -20.51 12.74
CA LEU A 465 -10.85 -19.40 13.43
C LEU A 465 -11.56 -18.47 12.42
N TYR A 466 -10.87 -18.00 11.39
CA TYR A 466 -11.42 -17.01 10.48
C TYR A 466 -12.37 -17.60 9.43
N PHE A 467 -11.99 -18.70 8.80
CA PHE A 467 -12.77 -19.31 7.70
C PHE A 467 -13.74 -20.41 8.11
N LYS A 468 -13.79 -20.83 9.38
CA LYS A 468 -14.87 -21.72 9.86
C LYS A 468 -15.79 -21.05 10.87
N LYS A 469 -15.26 -20.14 11.70
CA LYS A 469 -16.02 -19.53 12.80
C LYS A 469 -16.35 -18.06 12.55
N LYS A 470 -15.35 -17.17 12.48
CA LYS A 470 -15.58 -15.71 12.42
C LYS A 470 -16.39 -15.28 11.22
N TRP A 471 -16.17 -15.85 10.04
CA TRP A 471 -16.99 -15.47 8.88
C TRP A 471 -18.48 -15.77 9.09
N ARG A 472 -18.86 -16.82 9.84
CA ARG A 472 -20.26 -17.13 10.15
C ARG A 472 -20.86 -16.07 11.08
N GLU A 473 -20.09 -15.67 12.11
CA GLU A 473 -20.48 -14.57 13.01
C GLU A 473 -20.67 -13.27 12.23
N ILE A 474 -19.73 -12.94 11.34
CA ILE A 474 -19.80 -11.75 10.46
C ILE A 474 -20.99 -11.83 9.51
N ARG A 475 -21.20 -12.97 8.86
CA ARG A 475 -22.33 -13.21 7.95
C ARG A 475 -23.67 -13.01 8.66
N GLN A 476 -23.82 -13.55 9.86
CA GLN A 476 -25.04 -13.36 10.67
C GLN A 476 -25.26 -11.88 11.04
N ARG A 477 -24.21 -11.15 11.43
CA ARG A 477 -24.31 -9.69 11.67
C ARG A 477 -24.77 -8.94 10.42
N TRP A 478 -24.23 -9.28 9.26
CA TRP A 478 -24.61 -8.66 7.99
C TRP A 478 -26.05 -9.01 7.58
N ASP A 479 -26.46 -10.27 7.66
CA ASP A 479 -27.85 -10.66 7.34
C ASP A 479 -28.85 -10.00 8.31
N ALA A 480 -28.49 -9.82 9.58
CA ALA A 480 -29.31 -9.08 10.55
C ALA A 480 -29.40 -7.57 10.22
N SER A 481 -28.30 -6.94 9.81
CA SER A 481 -28.32 -5.51 9.43
C SER A 481 -29.17 -5.27 8.18
N LYS A 482 -29.15 -6.19 7.21
CA LYS A 482 -30.03 -6.15 6.03
C LYS A 482 -31.51 -6.19 6.40
N LYS A 483 -31.90 -7.09 7.31
CA LYS A 483 -33.29 -7.17 7.80
C LYS A 483 -33.73 -5.86 8.44
N LEU A 484 -32.89 -5.29 9.31
CA LEU A 484 -33.18 -4.02 9.96
C LEU A 484 -33.30 -2.85 8.97
N GLN A 485 -32.49 -2.85 7.90
CA GLN A 485 -32.59 -1.84 6.83
C GLN A 485 -33.87 -2.01 6.01
N ALA A 486 -34.29 -3.25 5.74
CA ALA A 486 -35.54 -3.55 5.05
C ALA A 486 -36.77 -3.14 5.89
N GLU A 487 -36.74 -3.34 7.21
CA GLU A 487 -37.81 -2.91 8.13
C GLU A 487 -37.95 -1.39 8.25
N LYS A 488 -36.90 -0.63 7.92
CA LYS A 488 -36.90 0.85 7.93
C LYS A 488 -37.40 1.48 6.63
N ARG A 489 -37.52 0.70 5.55
CA ARG A 489 -38.02 1.14 4.24
C ARG A 489 -39.51 0.84 4.14
#